data_AF-A0A9E2P9N0-F1
#
_entry.id   AF-A0A9E2P9N0-F1
#
_cell.length_a   1.000
_cell.length_b   1.000
_cell.length_c   1.000
_cell.angle_alpha   90.00
_cell.angle_beta   90.00
_cell.angle_gamma   90.00
#
_symmetry.space_group_name_H-M   'P 1'
#
loop_
_entity.id
_entity.type
_entity.pdbx_description
1 polymer ?
#
loop_
_entity_poly.entity_id
_entity_poly.type
_entity_poly.pdbx_seq_one_letter_code
_entity_poly.pdbx_strand_id
1 'polypeptide(L)'
;MIIKKYLLAIFSPRAMRELALNHSEFTAVVINAINGVLIVTSLFLLTSFVSVPFVLLLGALFGPLMGIIITSIYPRIELWVGQKLGGKASFDDLYRIFAWSFLPAALARVIAELVVKLYLPTTITIDRMSIFFIFTPLCILLIRLCFLIILCFAIRNYCSNVISAHQLSKIKGLISVLITFILFVIIPGWLIVVFSIFLKFIKKCCSRYCRSRDKGDNEIARTGVKRFGIAIVLFYIALFSWIILYDEKPNPLVMEELNAPVPEVLQVDNAWIALLGFTSSSGGPLFVKEEEMLRKLKIAAIKGDIYTCKKLASANKKKVFFTPPSERPKRRRMSAISRASSVPAPNPGPTNRWSNRKKMRSSRVRMPEFYVRKDNGILDYVLANYNEVDSLLQNNKELLERYDKLYNFHKYIEPLEYGFCTPKLDFSTIQNIQKVKLMQIALIAKQGDLSSALNSIQNDAEFWRFISRNAKTLLPKLYSYSMLNTDIRFVAELCSRHNLNSKQQKTVEIILRPFDQNDTSLTKALHGEAYLGMFGIDSCRRSKTKWSPTILIKQNATRNRFFSLYQK
;
A
#
# COMPACT_ATOMS: atom_id res chain seq x y z
N MET A 1 20.36 13.76 -26.12
CA MET A 1 21.10 13.11 -25.00
C MET A 1 20.64 11.68 -24.71
N ILE A 2 19.34 11.42 -24.52
CA ILE A 2 18.80 10.09 -24.17
C ILE A 2 19.13 9.01 -25.23
N ILE A 3 18.93 9.32 -26.52
CA ILE A 3 19.24 8.40 -27.63
C ILE A 3 20.72 8.00 -27.65
N LYS A 4 21.63 8.95 -27.43
CA LYS A 4 23.08 8.67 -27.38
C LYS A 4 23.43 7.72 -26.23
N LYS A 5 22.87 7.93 -25.04
CA LYS A 5 23.06 7.02 -23.90
C LYS A 5 22.51 5.61 -24.21
N TYR A 6 21.35 5.55 -24.87
CA TYR A 6 20.76 4.27 -25.27
C TYR A 6 21.60 3.52 -26.32
N LEU A 7 22.09 4.22 -27.34
CA LEU A 7 22.96 3.63 -28.36
C LEU A 7 24.26 3.09 -27.76
N LEU A 8 24.88 3.82 -26.82
CA LEU A 8 26.05 3.32 -26.09
C LEU A 8 25.72 2.11 -25.21
N ALA A 9 24.52 2.08 -24.61
CA ALA A 9 24.06 0.96 -23.80
C ALA A 9 23.88 -0.34 -24.61
N ILE A 10 23.52 -0.26 -25.89
CA ILE A 10 23.44 -1.43 -26.78
C ILE A 10 24.78 -2.16 -26.89
N PHE A 11 25.90 -1.43 -26.84
CA PHE A 11 27.23 -2.02 -27.00
C PHE A 11 27.94 -2.34 -25.67
N SER A 12 27.34 -2.00 -24.52
CA SER A 12 27.93 -2.22 -23.20
C SER A 12 26.93 -2.91 -22.25
N PRO A 13 27.16 -4.18 -21.85
CA PRO A 13 26.27 -4.89 -20.93
C PRO A 13 26.07 -4.12 -19.62
N ARG A 14 27.16 -3.55 -19.08
CA ARG A 14 27.14 -2.76 -17.85
C ARG A 14 26.23 -1.53 -17.96
N ALA A 15 26.36 -0.77 -19.05
CA ALA A 15 25.51 0.41 -19.27
C ALA A 15 24.03 0.01 -19.45
N MET A 16 23.75 -1.12 -20.10
CA MET A 16 22.38 -1.65 -20.21
C MET A 16 21.83 -2.08 -18.84
N ARG A 17 22.65 -2.69 -17.97
CA ARG A 17 22.24 -3.07 -16.60
C ARG A 17 21.92 -1.84 -15.77
N GLU A 18 22.81 -0.85 -15.76
CA GLU A 18 22.60 0.41 -15.04
C GLU A 18 21.33 1.11 -15.55
N LEU A 19 21.11 1.15 -16.87
CA LEU A 19 19.87 1.65 -17.45
C LEU A 19 18.65 0.88 -16.94
N ALA A 20 18.70 -0.45 -16.90
CA ALA A 20 17.59 -1.28 -16.45
C ALA A 20 17.27 -1.09 -14.96
N LEU A 21 18.29 -1.01 -14.10
CA LEU A 21 18.13 -0.89 -12.66
C LEU A 21 17.71 0.52 -12.21
N ASN A 22 18.11 1.55 -12.96
CA ASN A 22 17.74 2.94 -12.68
C ASN A 22 16.27 3.29 -13.02
N HIS A 23 15.55 2.39 -13.70
CA HIS A 23 14.13 2.60 -14.03
C HIS A 23 13.20 1.76 -13.15
N SER A 24 11.98 2.25 -12.96
CA SER A 24 10.95 1.59 -12.16
C SER A 24 10.48 0.25 -12.77
N GLU A 25 9.92 -0.62 -11.93
CA GLU A 25 9.20 -1.83 -12.37
C GLU A 25 8.11 -1.51 -13.41
N PHE A 26 7.36 -0.43 -13.18
CA PHE A 26 6.30 -0.01 -14.09
C PHE A 26 6.86 0.30 -15.48
N THR A 27 8.01 0.97 -15.57
CA THR A 27 8.69 1.23 -16.83
C THR A 27 9.06 -0.07 -17.55
N ALA A 28 9.54 -1.09 -16.82
CA ALA A 28 9.84 -2.39 -17.42
C ALA A 28 8.58 -3.12 -17.92
N VAL A 29 7.44 -3.00 -17.22
CA VAL A 29 6.15 -3.53 -17.71
C VAL A 29 5.75 -2.87 -19.02
N VAL A 30 5.88 -1.54 -19.13
CA VAL A 30 5.57 -0.80 -20.37
C VAL A 30 6.50 -1.22 -21.51
N ILE A 31 7.81 -1.33 -21.25
CA ILE A 31 8.78 -1.76 -22.27
C ILE A 31 8.50 -3.19 -22.73
N ASN A 32 8.17 -4.09 -21.80
CA ASN A 32 7.79 -5.46 -22.15
C ASN A 32 6.50 -5.54 -22.97
N ALA A 33 5.52 -4.70 -22.66
CA ALA A 33 4.33 -4.56 -23.49
C ALA A 33 4.69 -4.09 -24.91
N ILE A 34 5.56 -3.10 -25.04
CA ILE A 34 6.07 -2.61 -26.34
C ILE A 34 6.83 -3.73 -27.09
N ASN A 35 7.72 -4.46 -26.42
CA ASN A 35 8.41 -5.61 -27.00
C ASN A 35 7.42 -6.64 -27.55
N GLY A 36 6.35 -6.91 -26.80
CA GLY A 36 5.27 -7.78 -27.27
C GLY A 36 4.57 -7.26 -28.52
N VAL A 37 4.25 -5.97 -28.59
CA VAL A 37 3.71 -5.30 -29.80
C VAL A 37 4.66 -5.51 -30.97
N LEU A 38 5.94 -5.25 -30.79
CA LEU A 38 6.95 -5.36 -31.86
C LEU A 38 7.11 -6.80 -32.34
N ILE A 39 7.18 -7.77 -31.42
CA ILE A 39 7.28 -9.20 -31.75
C ILE A 39 6.05 -9.67 -32.53
N VAL A 40 4.85 -9.42 -32.01
CA VAL A 40 3.59 -9.83 -32.66
C VAL A 40 3.46 -9.17 -34.03
N THR A 41 3.76 -7.86 -34.14
CA THR A 41 3.76 -7.14 -35.42
C THR A 41 4.72 -7.79 -36.41
N SER A 42 5.96 -8.10 -35.99
CA SER A 42 6.95 -8.72 -36.86
C SER A 42 6.56 -10.11 -37.34
N LEU A 43 5.90 -10.92 -36.50
CA LEU A 43 5.39 -12.25 -36.87
C LEU A 43 4.28 -12.16 -37.92
N PHE A 44 3.38 -11.18 -37.79
CA PHE A 44 2.32 -10.97 -38.78
C PHE A 44 2.81 -10.29 -40.06
N LEU A 45 3.86 -9.46 -40.00
CA LEU A 45 4.46 -8.86 -41.21
C LEU A 45 5.06 -9.92 -42.15
N LEU A 46 5.53 -11.05 -41.59
CA LEU A 46 5.99 -12.21 -42.37
C LEU A 46 4.86 -12.89 -43.18
N THR A 47 3.60 -12.65 -42.83
CA THR A 47 2.46 -13.23 -43.55
C THR A 47 2.03 -12.32 -44.71
N SER A 48 2.13 -12.81 -45.94
CA SER A 48 1.89 -12.01 -47.16
C SER A 48 0.42 -11.59 -47.36
N PHE A 49 -0.52 -12.21 -46.65
CA PHE A 49 -1.97 -12.06 -46.89
C PHE A 49 -2.63 -10.94 -46.08
N VAL A 50 -1.87 -10.16 -45.31
CA VAL A 50 -2.42 -9.23 -44.34
C VAL A 50 -1.94 -7.79 -44.61
N SER A 51 -2.90 -6.86 -44.68
CA SER A 51 -2.61 -5.44 -44.86
C SER A 51 -1.83 -4.88 -43.66
N VAL A 52 -0.91 -3.96 -43.92
CA VAL A 52 -0.08 -3.35 -42.86
C VAL A 52 -0.93 -2.73 -41.73
N PRO A 53 -2.02 -1.99 -42.00
CA PRO A 53 -2.87 -1.45 -40.94
C PRO A 53 -3.48 -2.53 -40.03
N PHE A 54 -3.89 -3.66 -40.60
CA PHE A 54 -4.46 -4.76 -39.81
C PHE A 54 -3.39 -5.47 -38.97
N VAL A 55 -2.17 -5.64 -39.50
CA VAL A 55 -1.04 -6.16 -38.72
C VAL A 55 -0.72 -5.26 -37.53
N LEU A 56 -0.69 -3.94 -37.73
CA LEU A 56 -0.47 -2.97 -36.65
C LEU A 56 -1.58 -3.03 -35.59
N LEU A 57 -2.85 -3.18 -36.01
CA LEU A 57 -3.99 -3.35 -35.10
C LEU A 57 -3.85 -4.62 -34.25
N LEU A 58 -3.51 -5.77 -34.87
CA LEU A 58 -3.28 -7.02 -34.15
C LEU A 58 -2.10 -6.91 -33.18
N GLY A 59 -1.00 -6.26 -33.61
CA GLY A 59 0.14 -5.95 -32.77
C GLY A 59 -0.26 -5.12 -31.56
N ALA A 60 -1.05 -4.07 -31.74
CA ALA A 60 -1.51 -3.21 -30.65
C ALA A 60 -2.46 -3.92 -29.67
N LEU A 61 -3.36 -4.79 -30.17
CA LEU A 61 -4.34 -5.50 -29.33
C LEU A 61 -3.72 -6.66 -28.55
N PHE A 62 -2.91 -7.50 -29.20
CA PHE A 62 -2.42 -8.74 -28.61
C PHE A 62 -0.96 -8.66 -28.14
N GLY A 63 -0.20 -7.74 -28.72
CA GLY A 63 1.20 -7.53 -28.40
C GLY A 63 1.47 -7.24 -26.94
N PRO A 64 0.80 -6.26 -26.29
CA PRO A 64 1.08 -5.92 -24.91
C PRO A 64 0.96 -7.13 -23.97
N LEU A 65 -0.11 -7.90 -24.14
CA LEU A 65 -0.38 -9.09 -23.36
C LEU A 65 0.68 -10.19 -23.61
N MET A 66 0.99 -10.47 -24.88
CA MET A 66 2.00 -11.46 -25.24
C MET A 66 3.38 -11.07 -24.71
N GLY A 67 3.72 -9.79 -24.78
CA GLY A 67 4.93 -9.22 -24.20
C GLY A 67 5.00 -9.53 -22.71
N ILE A 68 4.00 -9.09 -21.95
CA ILE A 68 3.92 -9.32 -20.50
C ILE A 68 3.98 -10.81 -20.13
N ILE A 69 3.30 -11.68 -20.88
CA ILE A 69 3.31 -13.13 -20.65
C ILE A 69 4.72 -13.69 -20.85
N ILE A 70 5.32 -13.45 -22.01
CA ILE A 70 6.66 -13.93 -22.35
C ILE A 70 7.68 -13.41 -21.35
N THR A 71 7.62 -12.12 -21.06
CA THR A 71 8.59 -11.45 -20.19
C THR A 71 8.34 -11.71 -18.73
N SER A 72 7.20 -12.30 -18.34
CA SER A 72 6.96 -12.78 -16.96
C SER A 72 7.37 -14.25 -16.81
N ILE A 73 7.09 -15.09 -17.81
CA ILE A 73 7.45 -16.51 -17.79
C ILE A 73 8.97 -16.70 -17.89
N TYR A 74 9.64 -16.04 -18.84
CA TYR A 74 11.07 -16.24 -19.07
C TYR A 74 11.90 -15.93 -17.81
N PRO A 75 11.79 -14.74 -17.17
CA PRO A 75 12.58 -14.43 -15.98
C PRO A 75 12.21 -15.27 -14.76
N ARG A 76 11.01 -15.87 -14.70
CA ARG A 76 10.65 -16.83 -13.64
C ARG A 76 11.37 -18.16 -13.81
N ILE A 77 11.45 -18.66 -15.04
CA ILE A 77 12.24 -19.86 -15.35
C ILE A 77 13.72 -19.56 -15.05
N GLU A 78 14.24 -18.41 -15.51
CA GLU A 78 15.62 -18.00 -15.22
C GLU A 78 15.88 -17.89 -13.71
N LEU A 79 14.98 -17.27 -12.96
CA LEU A 79 15.10 -17.15 -11.51
C LEU A 79 15.18 -18.53 -10.85
N TRP A 80 14.30 -19.44 -11.24
CA TRP A 80 14.25 -20.80 -10.69
C TRP A 80 15.52 -21.59 -11.00
N VAL A 81 15.98 -21.59 -12.26
CA VAL A 81 17.22 -22.24 -12.69
C VAL A 81 18.42 -21.63 -11.97
N GLY A 82 18.53 -20.30 -11.98
CA GLY A 82 19.63 -19.58 -11.36
C GLY A 82 19.71 -19.82 -9.84
N GLN A 83 18.58 -19.85 -9.13
CA GLN A 83 18.53 -20.18 -7.70
C GLN A 83 18.99 -21.62 -7.44
N LYS A 84 18.63 -22.59 -8.29
CA LYS A 84 19.13 -23.97 -8.19
C LYS A 84 20.64 -24.08 -8.40
N LEU A 85 21.24 -23.12 -9.10
CA LEU A 85 22.69 -23.03 -9.30
C LEU A 85 23.40 -22.16 -8.25
N GLY A 86 22.68 -21.65 -7.24
CA GLY A 86 23.20 -20.82 -6.14
C GLY A 86 23.15 -19.31 -6.39
N GLY A 87 22.42 -18.87 -7.40
CA GLY A 87 22.29 -17.46 -7.77
C GLY A 87 21.37 -16.66 -6.85
N LYS A 88 21.65 -15.36 -6.71
CA LYS A 88 20.95 -14.45 -5.76
C LYS A 88 20.10 -13.36 -6.43
N ALA A 89 19.86 -13.43 -7.74
CA ALA A 89 19.06 -12.41 -8.42
C ALA A 89 17.63 -12.37 -7.88
N SER A 90 17.03 -11.18 -7.87
CA SER A 90 15.59 -11.04 -7.65
C SER A 90 14.81 -11.19 -8.97
N PHE A 91 13.52 -11.51 -8.88
CA PHE A 91 12.64 -11.52 -10.06
C PHE A 91 12.64 -10.14 -10.75
N ASP A 92 12.58 -9.06 -9.97
CA ASP A 92 12.49 -7.69 -10.50
C ASP A 92 13.74 -7.31 -11.31
N ASP A 93 14.94 -7.71 -10.85
CA ASP A 93 16.19 -7.48 -11.58
C ASP A 93 16.16 -8.18 -12.94
N LEU A 94 15.81 -9.47 -12.96
CA LEU A 94 15.77 -10.27 -14.18
C LEU A 94 14.68 -9.78 -15.15
N TYR A 95 13.53 -9.36 -14.62
CA TYR A 95 12.42 -8.79 -15.39
C TYR A 95 12.83 -7.49 -16.08
N ARG A 96 13.50 -6.57 -15.37
CA ARG A 96 14.02 -5.32 -15.93
C ARG A 96 15.14 -5.58 -16.94
N ILE A 97 16.09 -6.47 -16.62
CA ILE A 97 17.21 -6.83 -17.52
C ILE A 97 16.68 -7.42 -18.83
N PHE A 98 15.66 -8.28 -18.77
CA PHE A 98 15.02 -8.85 -19.96
C PHE A 98 14.40 -7.76 -20.83
N ALA A 99 13.60 -6.86 -20.22
CA ALA A 99 12.90 -5.79 -20.93
C ALA A 99 13.84 -4.92 -21.75
N TRP A 100 14.92 -4.46 -21.13
CA TRP A 100 15.86 -3.52 -21.74
C TRP A 100 16.83 -4.20 -22.71
N SER A 101 17.25 -5.45 -22.45
CA SER A 101 18.18 -6.16 -23.32
C SER A 101 17.58 -6.50 -24.69
N PHE A 102 16.28 -6.82 -24.76
CA PHE A 102 15.62 -7.26 -26.00
C PHE A 102 14.91 -6.15 -26.79
N LEU A 103 14.72 -4.96 -26.21
CA LEU A 103 14.09 -3.83 -26.90
C LEU A 103 14.79 -3.42 -28.21
N PRO A 104 16.14 -3.34 -28.29
CA PRO A 104 16.83 -3.01 -29.54
C PRO A 104 16.57 -4.04 -30.65
N ALA A 105 16.58 -5.33 -30.30
CA ALA A 105 16.36 -6.41 -31.26
C ALA A 105 14.91 -6.41 -31.78
N ALA A 106 13.93 -6.22 -30.89
CA ALA A 106 12.52 -6.14 -31.28
C ALA A 106 12.27 -4.95 -32.22
N LEU A 107 12.87 -3.79 -31.93
CA LEU A 107 12.75 -2.60 -32.77
C LEU A 107 13.43 -2.80 -34.14
N ALA A 108 14.66 -3.29 -34.15
CA ALA A 108 15.41 -3.57 -35.38
C ALA A 108 14.68 -4.56 -36.29
N ARG A 109 14.02 -5.56 -35.70
CA ARG A 109 13.20 -6.53 -36.44
C ARG A 109 12.05 -5.86 -37.18
N VAL A 110 11.29 -5.01 -36.49
CA VAL A 110 10.12 -4.32 -37.09
C VAL A 110 10.57 -3.34 -38.16
N ILE A 111 11.64 -2.57 -37.92
CA ILE A 111 12.19 -1.66 -38.92
C ILE A 111 12.64 -2.43 -40.16
N ALA A 112 13.36 -3.55 -39.99
CA ALA A 112 13.79 -4.39 -41.10
C ALA A 112 12.61 -4.87 -41.96
N GLU A 113 11.54 -5.36 -41.32
CA GLU A 113 10.35 -5.84 -42.04
C GLU A 113 9.56 -4.71 -42.71
N LEU A 114 9.45 -3.54 -42.06
CA LEU A 114 8.81 -2.37 -42.66
C LEU A 114 9.58 -1.86 -43.87
N VAL A 115 10.91 -1.78 -43.79
CA VAL A 115 11.76 -1.36 -44.91
C VAL A 115 11.61 -2.35 -46.08
N VAL A 116 11.68 -3.65 -45.82
CA VAL A 116 11.47 -4.66 -46.87
C VAL A 116 10.09 -4.50 -47.52
N LYS A 117 9.03 -4.29 -46.73
CA LYS A 117 7.66 -4.21 -47.25
C LYS A 117 7.32 -2.89 -47.94
N LEU A 118 7.94 -1.78 -47.55
CA LEU A 118 7.72 -0.46 -48.15
C LEU A 118 8.58 -0.24 -49.41
N TYR A 119 9.80 -0.80 -49.44
CA TYR A 119 10.75 -0.57 -50.54
C TYR A 119 10.75 -1.67 -51.61
N LEU A 120 10.09 -2.82 -51.39
CA LEU A 120 9.74 -3.74 -52.47
C LEU A 120 8.30 -3.44 -52.93
N PRO A 121 8.10 -2.60 -53.96
CA PRO A 121 6.79 -2.47 -54.56
C PRO A 121 6.32 -3.84 -55.04
N THR A 122 5.13 -4.25 -54.60
CA THR A 122 4.48 -5.48 -55.07
C THR A 122 4.13 -5.44 -56.57
N THR A 123 4.30 -4.28 -57.22
CA THR A 123 4.03 -4.02 -58.63
C THR A 123 5.24 -3.35 -59.28
N ILE A 124 6.34 -4.07 -59.43
CA ILE A 124 7.44 -3.63 -60.30
C ILE A 124 7.02 -3.96 -61.74
N THR A 125 6.70 -2.93 -62.52
CA THR A 125 6.50 -3.04 -63.97
C THR A 125 7.81 -3.42 -64.64
N ILE A 126 7.75 -4.32 -65.62
CA ILE A 126 8.88 -5.06 -66.23
C ILE A 126 10.00 -4.13 -66.76
N ASP A 127 9.72 -2.88 -67.11
CA ASP A 127 10.70 -1.97 -67.73
C ASP A 127 11.78 -1.38 -66.81
N ARG A 128 11.70 -1.54 -65.48
CA ARG A 128 12.76 -1.06 -64.54
C ARG A 128 13.60 -2.19 -63.91
N MET A 129 13.52 -3.40 -64.47
CA MET A 129 14.01 -4.64 -63.84
C MET A 129 15.53 -4.74 -63.67
N SER A 130 16.36 -4.26 -64.60
CA SER A 130 17.79 -4.65 -64.64
C SER A 130 18.64 -4.12 -63.48
N ILE A 131 18.45 -2.85 -63.06
CA ILE A 131 19.21 -2.28 -61.94
C ILE A 131 18.62 -2.72 -60.59
N PHE A 132 17.29 -2.82 -60.47
CA PHE A 132 16.65 -3.22 -59.21
C PHE A 132 16.89 -4.69 -58.84
N PHE A 133 17.11 -5.59 -59.81
CA PHE A 133 17.28 -7.03 -59.55
C PHE A 133 18.53 -7.37 -58.73
N ILE A 134 19.62 -6.58 -58.88
CA ILE A 134 20.89 -6.84 -58.19
C ILE A 134 20.95 -6.12 -56.84
N PHE A 135 20.50 -4.86 -56.78
CA PHE A 135 20.60 -4.06 -55.56
C PHE A 135 19.60 -4.48 -54.47
N THR A 136 18.38 -4.90 -54.86
CA THR A 136 17.33 -5.29 -53.90
C THR A 136 17.72 -6.47 -53.00
N PRO A 137 18.17 -7.63 -53.51
CA PRO A 137 18.57 -8.76 -52.65
C PRO A 137 19.78 -8.42 -51.77
N LEU A 138 20.73 -7.61 -52.27
CA LEU A 138 21.86 -7.14 -51.47
C LEU A 138 21.41 -6.24 -50.31
N CYS A 139 20.49 -5.29 -50.55
CA CYS A 139 19.91 -4.46 -49.49
C CYS A 139 19.15 -5.29 -48.45
N ILE A 140 18.33 -6.26 -48.88
CA ILE A 140 17.62 -7.17 -47.96
C ILE A 140 18.62 -7.96 -47.11
N LEU A 141 19.67 -8.50 -47.73
CA LEU A 141 20.71 -9.25 -47.04
C LEU A 141 21.42 -8.39 -46.00
N LEU A 142 21.81 -7.16 -46.35
CA LEU A 142 22.45 -6.20 -45.45
C LEU A 142 21.53 -5.83 -44.27
N ILE A 143 20.25 -5.58 -44.52
CA ILE A 143 19.27 -5.29 -43.46
C ILE A 143 19.13 -6.48 -42.50
N ARG A 144 19.05 -7.71 -43.04
CA ARG A 144 18.97 -8.93 -42.23
C ARG A 144 20.25 -9.18 -41.43
N LEU A 145 21.42 -8.90 -42.02
CA LEU A 145 22.71 -9.00 -41.35
C LEU A 145 22.80 -7.98 -40.20
N CYS A 146 22.40 -6.73 -40.41
CA CYS A 146 22.32 -5.71 -39.37
C CYS A 146 21.41 -6.14 -38.22
N PHE A 147 20.22 -6.70 -38.52
CA PHE A 147 19.34 -7.25 -37.50
C PHE A 147 20.01 -8.39 -36.70
N LEU A 148 20.67 -9.32 -37.38
CA LEU A 148 21.37 -10.43 -36.73
C LEU A 148 22.47 -9.92 -35.78
N ILE A 149 23.23 -8.90 -36.18
CA ILE A 149 24.25 -8.27 -35.35
C ILE A 149 23.62 -7.66 -34.09
N ILE A 150 22.51 -6.92 -34.23
CA ILE A 150 21.80 -6.31 -33.09
C ILE A 150 21.24 -7.40 -32.15
N LEU A 151 20.71 -8.49 -32.70
CA LEU A 151 20.22 -9.62 -31.91
C LEU A 151 21.36 -10.30 -31.12
N CYS A 152 22.53 -10.48 -31.73
CA CYS A 152 23.71 -11.00 -31.03
C CYS A 152 24.14 -10.09 -29.88
N PHE A 153 24.10 -8.77 -30.05
CA PHE A 153 24.37 -7.82 -28.96
C PHE A 153 23.32 -7.89 -27.85
N ALA A 154 22.03 -8.00 -28.20
CA ALA A 154 20.94 -8.17 -27.24
C ALA A 154 21.12 -9.43 -26.39
N ILE A 155 21.42 -10.57 -27.02
CA ILE A 155 21.69 -11.84 -26.35
C ILE A 155 22.93 -11.72 -25.46
N ARG A 156 24.04 -11.16 -25.98
CA ARG A 156 25.27 -10.96 -25.20
C ARG A 156 25.02 -10.11 -23.95
N ASN A 157 24.31 -8.99 -24.10
CA ASN A 157 24.01 -8.10 -22.99
C ASN A 157 23.09 -8.79 -21.97
N TYR A 158 22.06 -9.50 -22.44
CA TYR A 158 21.17 -10.27 -21.58
C TYR A 158 21.95 -11.30 -20.76
N CYS A 159 22.73 -12.17 -21.42
CA CYS A 159 23.55 -13.19 -20.75
C CYS A 159 24.46 -12.54 -19.71
N SER A 160 25.27 -11.56 -20.10
CA SER A 160 26.21 -10.90 -19.18
C SER A 160 25.50 -10.29 -17.96
N ASN A 161 24.32 -9.71 -18.15
CA ASN A 161 23.58 -9.06 -17.08
C ASN A 161 22.89 -10.05 -16.15
N VAL A 162 22.36 -11.15 -16.67
CA VAL A 162 21.80 -12.26 -15.87
C VAL A 162 22.88 -12.89 -14.99
N ILE A 163 24.05 -13.19 -15.56
CA ILE A 163 25.20 -13.74 -14.81
C ILE A 163 25.58 -12.81 -13.66
N SER A 164 25.65 -11.51 -13.95
CA SER A 164 26.01 -10.49 -12.97
C SER A 164 24.93 -10.24 -11.91
N ALA A 165 23.65 -10.37 -12.27
CA ALA A 165 22.53 -10.29 -11.34
C ALA A 165 22.49 -11.48 -10.38
N HIS A 166 22.72 -12.69 -10.89
CA HIS A 166 22.78 -13.89 -10.05
C HIS A 166 24.06 -14.01 -9.22
N GLN A 167 25.11 -13.25 -9.53
CA GLN A 167 26.45 -13.39 -8.94
C GLN A 167 27.05 -14.79 -9.16
N LEU A 168 26.76 -15.40 -10.32
CA LEU A 168 27.30 -16.72 -10.68
C LEU A 168 28.66 -16.59 -11.37
N SER A 169 29.44 -17.67 -11.34
CA SER A 169 30.60 -17.79 -12.23
C SER A 169 30.15 -17.80 -13.68
N LYS A 170 31.01 -17.37 -14.61
CA LYS A 170 30.68 -17.29 -16.05
C LYS A 170 30.12 -18.61 -16.60
N ILE A 171 30.71 -19.74 -16.22
CA ILE A 171 30.28 -21.08 -16.68
C ILE A 171 28.89 -21.42 -16.14
N LYS A 172 28.66 -21.32 -14.82
CA LYS A 172 27.35 -21.60 -14.22
C LYS A 172 26.27 -20.68 -14.78
N GLY A 173 26.62 -19.42 -14.98
CA GLY A 173 25.74 -18.43 -15.55
C GLY A 173 25.34 -18.71 -17.00
N LEU A 174 26.28 -19.13 -17.85
CA LEU A 174 25.97 -19.58 -19.23
C LEU A 174 25.09 -20.84 -19.23
N ILE A 175 25.37 -21.80 -18.35
CA ILE A 175 24.54 -22.99 -18.17
C ILE A 175 23.11 -22.61 -17.76
N SER A 176 22.95 -21.66 -16.82
CA SER A 176 21.65 -21.13 -16.40
C SER A 176 20.83 -20.64 -17.59
N VAL A 177 21.41 -19.71 -18.37
CA VAL A 177 20.73 -19.11 -19.52
C VAL A 177 20.40 -20.16 -20.58
N LEU A 178 21.28 -21.12 -20.82
CA LEU A 178 21.05 -22.21 -21.77
C LEU A 178 19.89 -23.11 -21.35
N ILE A 179 19.85 -23.54 -20.08
CA ILE A 179 18.76 -24.36 -19.53
C ILE A 179 17.44 -23.59 -19.60
N THR A 180 17.44 -22.31 -19.21
CA THR A 180 16.25 -21.45 -19.30
C THR A 180 15.77 -21.35 -20.73
N PHE A 181 16.66 -21.14 -21.70
CA PHE A 181 16.30 -21.07 -23.11
C PHE A 181 15.67 -22.39 -23.59
N ILE A 182 16.27 -23.54 -23.24
CA ILE A 182 15.72 -24.86 -23.58
C ILE A 182 14.32 -25.04 -22.98
N LEU A 183 14.14 -24.76 -21.69
CA LEU A 183 12.83 -24.84 -21.02
C LEU A 183 11.81 -23.87 -21.63
N PHE A 184 12.25 -22.66 -21.95
CA PHE A 184 11.42 -21.63 -22.58
C PHE A 184 11.08 -21.95 -24.03
N VAL A 185 11.83 -22.80 -24.74
CA VAL A 185 11.43 -23.29 -26.08
C VAL A 185 10.51 -24.50 -25.96
N ILE A 186 10.80 -25.42 -25.02
CA ILE A 186 10.02 -26.64 -24.82
C ILE A 186 8.60 -26.30 -24.36
N ILE A 187 8.41 -25.38 -23.41
CA ILE A 187 7.08 -25.06 -22.85
C ILE A 187 6.13 -24.47 -23.92
N PRO A 188 6.48 -23.40 -24.66
CA PRO A 188 5.67 -22.88 -25.75
C PRO A 188 5.64 -23.81 -26.96
N GLY A 189 6.71 -24.55 -27.24
CA GLY A 189 6.72 -25.57 -28.30
C GLY A 189 5.64 -26.62 -28.06
N TRP A 190 5.50 -27.08 -26.81
CA TRP A 190 4.39 -27.94 -26.38
C TRP A 190 3.03 -27.25 -26.53
N LEU A 191 2.91 -25.98 -26.13
CA LEU A 191 1.67 -25.23 -26.32
C LEU A 191 1.30 -25.08 -27.81
N ILE A 192 2.27 -24.87 -28.70
CA ILE A 192 2.06 -24.81 -30.16
C ILE A 192 1.61 -26.16 -30.69
N VAL A 193 2.20 -27.27 -30.21
CA VAL A 193 1.76 -28.62 -30.60
C VAL A 193 0.34 -28.88 -30.13
N VAL A 194 0.01 -28.58 -28.87
CA VAL A 194 -1.34 -28.69 -28.30
C VAL A 194 -2.32 -27.79 -29.06
N PHE A 195 -1.92 -26.55 -29.35
CA PHE A 195 -2.74 -25.60 -30.11
C PHE A 195 -2.89 -26.02 -31.58
N SER A 196 -1.89 -26.65 -32.19
CA SER A 196 -1.95 -27.19 -33.55
C SER A 196 -2.87 -28.41 -33.62
N ILE A 197 -2.83 -29.29 -32.61
CA ILE A 197 -3.80 -30.38 -32.45
C ILE A 197 -5.21 -29.80 -32.30
N PHE A 198 -5.36 -28.77 -31.48
CA PHE A 198 -6.63 -28.07 -31.28
C PHE A 198 -7.12 -27.35 -32.56
N LEU A 199 -6.23 -26.70 -33.31
CA LEU A 199 -6.53 -26.06 -34.59
C LEU A 199 -6.85 -27.10 -35.68
N LYS A 200 -6.18 -28.24 -35.70
CA LYS A 200 -6.54 -29.36 -36.59
C LYS A 200 -7.92 -29.91 -36.22
N PHE A 201 -8.23 -30.02 -34.94
CA PHE A 201 -9.57 -30.37 -34.46
C PHE A 201 -10.61 -29.33 -34.91
N ILE A 202 -10.35 -28.03 -34.71
CA ILE A 202 -11.21 -26.94 -35.21
C ILE A 202 -11.34 -27.01 -36.72
N LYS A 203 -10.25 -27.16 -37.48
CA LYS A 203 -10.26 -27.23 -38.95
C LYS A 203 -11.06 -28.43 -39.44
N LYS A 204 -11.00 -29.57 -38.73
CA LYS A 204 -11.82 -30.76 -39.01
C LYS A 204 -13.29 -30.52 -38.68
N CYS A 205 -13.60 -29.81 -37.59
CA CYS A 205 -14.96 -29.35 -37.29
C CYS A 205 -15.48 -28.32 -38.32
N CYS A 206 -14.61 -27.42 -38.78
CA CYS A 206 -14.92 -26.40 -39.78
C CYS A 206 -15.03 -26.99 -41.19
N SER A 207 -14.26 -28.00 -41.58
CA SER A 207 -14.39 -28.63 -42.90
C SER A 207 -15.69 -29.44 -43.01
N ARG A 208 -16.07 -30.14 -41.93
CA ARG A 208 -17.40 -30.77 -41.81
C ARG A 208 -18.53 -29.76 -41.95
N TYR A 209 -18.29 -28.54 -41.48
CA TYR A 209 -19.23 -27.45 -41.51
C TYR A 209 -19.28 -26.72 -42.86
N CYS A 210 -18.15 -26.52 -43.55
CA CYS A 210 -18.12 -26.00 -44.91
C CYS A 210 -18.81 -26.95 -45.91
N ARG A 211 -18.68 -28.27 -45.72
CA ARG A 211 -19.48 -29.26 -46.48
C ARG A 211 -20.99 -29.11 -46.28
N SER A 212 -21.41 -28.51 -45.17
CA SER A 212 -22.83 -28.18 -44.91
C SER A 212 -23.24 -26.83 -45.51
N ARG A 213 -22.27 -25.96 -45.87
CA ARG A 213 -22.49 -24.61 -46.44
C ARG A 213 -22.83 -24.63 -47.93
N ASP A 214 -22.30 -25.59 -48.69
CA ASP A 214 -22.68 -25.79 -50.10
C ASP A 214 -24.17 -26.13 -50.27
N LYS A 215 -24.89 -26.38 -49.17
CA LYS A 215 -26.36 -26.52 -49.14
C LYS A 215 -27.13 -25.20 -48.95
N GLY A 216 -26.47 -24.04 -48.95
CA GLY A 216 -27.15 -22.73 -48.98
C GLY A 216 -27.46 -22.08 -47.62
N ASP A 217 -26.92 -22.60 -46.51
CA ASP A 217 -27.21 -22.04 -45.19
C ASP A 217 -26.26 -20.90 -44.78
N ASN A 218 -26.73 -19.66 -44.86
CA ASN A 218 -26.05 -18.47 -44.32
C ASN A 218 -25.97 -18.45 -42.77
N GLU A 219 -26.79 -19.25 -42.09
CA GLU A 219 -26.67 -19.54 -40.65
C GLU A 219 -25.32 -20.15 -40.28
N ILE A 220 -24.78 -20.84 -41.28
CA ILE A 220 -23.42 -21.19 -41.64
C ILE A 220 -22.33 -20.32 -40.98
N ALA A 221 -21.70 -19.45 -41.77
CA ALA A 221 -20.64 -18.52 -41.36
C ALA A 221 -20.83 -17.78 -40.01
N ARG A 222 -22.07 -17.47 -39.60
CA ARG A 222 -22.38 -16.81 -38.31
C ARG A 222 -21.98 -17.66 -37.11
N THR A 223 -22.07 -18.99 -37.20
CA THR A 223 -21.68 -19.89 -36.10
C THR A 223 -20.16 -20.09 -35.99
N GLY A 224 -19.39 -19.90 -37.07
CA GLY A 224 -17.92 -19.99 -37.07
C GLY A 224 -17.25 -18.84 -36.32
N VAL A 225 -17.71 -17.61 -36.55
CA VAL A 225 -17.28 -16.42 -35.80
C VAL A 225 -17.63 -16.57 -34.31
N LYS A 226 -18.82 -17.10 -33.99
CA LYS A 226 -19.21 -17.40 -32.60
C LYS A 226 -18.26 -18.41 -31.94
N ARG A 227 -17.87 -19.49 -32.64
CA ARG A 227 -16.94 -20.51 -32.11
C ARG A 227 -15.53 -19.97 -31.88
N PHE A 228 -15.02 -19.12 -32.76
CA PHE A 228 -13.74 -18.45 -32.56
C PHE A 228 -13.78 -17.47 -31.37
N GLY A 229 -14.87 -16.71 -31.24
CA GLY A 229 -15.13 -15.88 -30.06
C GLY A 229 -15.16 -16.69 -28.77
N ILE A 230 -15.83 -17.85 -28.75
CA ILE A 230 -15.85 -18.77 -27.60
C ILE A 230 -14.44 -19.27 -27.26
N ALA A 231 -13.63 -19.64 -28.25
CA ALA A 231 -12.25 -20.10 -28.01
C ALA A 231 -11.37 -19.02 -27.36
N ILE A 232 -11.49 -17.76 -27.82
CA ILE A 232 -10.82 -16.62 -27.20
C ILE A 232 -11.29 -16.43 -25.76
N VAL A 233 -12.61 -16.47 -25.52
CA VAL A 233 -13.18 -16.34 -24.17
C VAL A 233 -12.66 -17.45 -23.25
N LEU A 234 -12.62 -18.70 -23.71
CA LEU A 234 -12.09 -19.83 -22.93
C LEU A 234 -10.59 -19.69 -22.65
N PHE A 235 -9.80 -19.23 -23.62
CA PHE A 235 -8.37 -18.94 -23.41
C PHE A 235 -8.17 -17.89 -22.31
N TYR A 236 -8.90 -16.77 -22.38
CA TYR A 236 -8.84 -15.75 -21.35
C TYR A 236 -9.34 -16.26 -20.00
N ILE A 237 -10.41 -17.06 -19.95
CA ILE A 237 -10.86 -17.68 -18.69
C ILE A 237 -9.78 -18.57 -18.11
N ALA A 238 -9.11 -19.41 -18.91
CA ALA A 238 -8.03 -20.27 -18.45
C ALA A 238 -6.82 -19.45 -17.97
N LEU A 239 -6.41 -18.41 -18.72
CA LEU A 239 -5.33 -17.50 -18.37
C LEU A 239 -5.64 -16.76 -17.06
N PHE A 240 -6.82 -16.17 -16.93
CA PHE A 240 -7.23 -15.47 -15.73
C PHE A 240 -7.42 -16.44 -14.55
N SER A 241 -7.93 -17.65 -14.77
CA SER A 241 -8.02 -18.67 -13.73
C SER A 241 -6.63 -19.07 -13.23
N TRP A 242 -5.67 -19.26 -14.13
CA TRP A 242 -4.28 -19.55 -13.75
C TRP A 242 -3.64 -18.38 -13.01
N ILE A 243 -3.83 -17.14 -13.49
CA ILE A 243 -3.39 -15.93 -12.79
C ILE A 243 -4.04 -15.84 -11.41
N ILE A 244 -5.34 -16.16 -11.26
CA ILE A 244 -6.07 -16.15 -9.98
C ILE A 244 -5.59 -17.25 -9.03
N LEU A 245 -5.25 -18.43 -9.55
CA LEU A 245 -4.77 -19.56 -8.74
C LEU A 245 -3.31 -19.42 -8.34
N TYR A 246 -2.48 -18.73 -9.12
CA TYR A 246 -1.08 -18.50 -8.78
C TYR A 246 -0.95 -17.53 -7.61
N ASP A 247 -0.44 -17.98 -6.47
CA ASP A 247 0.08 -17.12 -5.39
C ASP A 247 1.51 -17.56 -5.10
N GLU A 248 2.35 -16.64 -4.64
CA GLU A 248 3.71 -16.99 -4.26
C GLU A 248 3.70 -17.91 -3.03
N LYS A 249 4.78 -18.65 -2.80
CA LYS A 249 4.96 -19.30 -1.50
C LYS A 249 5.24 -18.21 -0.45
N PRO A 250 4.67 -18.29 0.75
CA PRO A 250 4.96 -17.32 1.79
C PRO A 250 6.43 -17.43 2.17
N ASN A 251 7.10 -16.29 2.33
CA ASN A 251 8.47 -16.24 2.83
C ASN A 251 8.50 -16.84 4.25
N PRO A 252 9.42 -17.78 4.56
CA PRO A 252 9.47 -18.44 5.86
C PRO A 252 9.63 -17.44 7.02
N LEU A 253 10.40 -16.36 6.83
CA LEU A 253 10.57 -15.32 7.87
C LEU A 253 9.29 -14.54 8.12
N VAL A 254 8.48 -14.31 7.08
CA VAL A 254 7.14 -13.73 7.25
C VAL A 254 6.25 -14.66 8.06
N MET A 255 6.30 -15.96 7.78
CA MET A 255 5.52 -16.93 8.53
C MET A 255 5.99 -17.04 9.98
N GLU A 256 7.30 -16.97 10.23
CA GLU A 256 7.85 -16.92 11.59
C GLU A 256 7.33 -15.72 12.37
N GLU A 257 7.36 -14.52 11.79
CA GLU A 257 6.84 -13.28 12.41
C GLU A 257 5.31 -13.33 12.63
N LEU A 258 4.56 -13.85 11.65
CA LEU A 258 3.10 -14.00 11.76
C LEU A 258 2.69 -15.09 12.77
N ASN A 259 3.54 -16.09 12.98
CA ASN A 259 3.33 -17.17 13.95
C ASN A 259 3.96 -16.88 15.31
N ALA A 260 4.66 -15.75 15.47
CA ALA A 260 5.23 -15.34 16.74
C ALA A 260 4.12 -15.27 17.80
N PRO A 261 4.39 -15.71 19.05
CA PRO A 261 3.39 -15.70 20.10
C PRO A 261 2.84 -14.29 20.29
N VAL A 262 1.51 -14.18 20.21
CA VAL A 262 0.82 -12.90 20.41
C VAL A 262 1.14 -12.41 21.82
N PRO A 263 1.74 -11.22 21.98
CA PRO A 263 2.07 -10.70 23.30
C PRO A 263 0.78 -10.57 24.12
N GLU A 264 0.86 -10.87 25.41
CA GLU A 264 -0.28 -10.74 26.29
C GLU A 264 -0.57 -9.25 26.52
N VAL A 265 -1.49 -8.70 25.73
CA VAL A 265 -1.87 -7.29 25.80
C VAL A 265 -2.59 -6.99 27.12
N LEU A 266 -3.36 -7.96 27.63
CA LEU A 266 -4.18 -7.86 28.85
C LEU A 266 -3.33 -7.98 30.13
N GLN A 267 -2.39 -7.07 30.30
CA GLN A 267 -1.60 -6.93 31.53
C GLN A 267 -2.05 -5.66 32.27
N VAL A 268 -2.17 -5.78 33.60
CA VAL A 268 -2.57 -4.66 34.49
C VAL A 268 -1.62 -3.46 34.38
N ASP A 269 -0.34 -3.73 34.08
CA ASP A 269 0.74 -2.75 33.93
C ASP A 269 0.95 -2.29 32.46
N ASN A 270 -0.04 -2.49 31.58
CA ASN A 270 0.03 -2.02 30.19
C ASN A 270 -0.63 -0.65 30.00
N ALA A 271 0.20 0.39 29.80
CA ALA A 271 -0.24 1.76 29.52
C ALA A 271 -1.16 1.88 28.31
N TRP A 272 -1.02 1.03 27.29
CA TRP A 272 -1.90 1.08 26.11
C TRP A 272 -3.37 0.81 26.49
N ILE A 273 -3.60 -0.17 27.37
CA ILE A 273 -4.94 -0.48 27.87
C ILE A 273 -5.49 0.67 28.72
N ALA A 274 -4.65 1.25 29.59
CA ALA A 274 -5.04 2.38 30.41
C ALA A 274 -5.46 3.59 29.56
N LEU A 275 -4.71 3.87 28.48
CA LEU A 275 -5.05 4.92 27.51
C LEU A 275 -6.35 4.60 26.75
N LEU A 276 -6.60 3.31 26.44
CA LEU A 276 -7.84 2.90 25.79
C LEU A 276 -9.06 3.11 26.69
N GLY A 277 -8.92 2.80 27.98
CA GLY A 277 -9.96 2.94 29.01
C GLY A 277 -10.03 4.31 29.67
N PHE A 278 -9.21 5.28 29.22
CA PHE A 278 -9.08 6.58 29.87
C PHE A 278 -10.42 7.30 30.09
N THR A 279 -11.34 7.16 29.12
CA THR A 279 -12.68 7.79 29.13
C THR A 279 -13.80 6.87 29.65
N SER A 280 -13.46 5.76 30.29
CA SER A 280 -14.44 4.84 30.90
C SER A 280 -15.28 5.57 31.98
N SER A 281 -16.53 5.15 32.18
CA SER A 281 -17.44 5.78 33.14
C SER A 281 -16.86 5.77 34.56
N SER A 282 -17.22 6.77 35.36
CA SER A 282 -16.72 6.93 36.73
C SER A 282 -17.09 5.78 37.67
N GLY A 283 -16.22 5.50 38.64
CA GLY A 283 -16.47 4.52 39.72
C GLY A 283 -16.11 3.06 39.43
N GLY A 284 -15.59 2.72 38.24
CA GLY A 284 -15.05 1.39 37.93
C GLY A 284 -13.51 1.38 37.83
N PRO A 285 -12.85 0.21 37.86
CA PRO A 285 -11.43 0.14 37.55
C PRO A 285 -11.20 0.62 36.11
N LEU A 286 -10.07 1.30 35.88
CA LEU A 286 -9.77 2.07 34.66
C LEU A 286 -10.00 1.33 33.33
N PHE A 287 -9.99 0.00 33.33
CA PHE A 287 -9.95 -0.80 32.12
C PHE A 287 -10.82 -2.06 32.10
N VAL A 288 -11.68 -2.34 33.10
CA VAL A 288 -12.45 -3.61 33.13
C VAL A 288 -13.31 -3.80 31.87
N LYS A 289 -13.91 -2.70 31.39
CA LYS A 289 -14.76 -2.75 30.19
C LYS A 289 -13.94 -2.96 28.92
N GLU A 290 -12.80 -2.30 28.85
CA GLU A 290 -11.88 -2.36 27.72
C GLU A 290 -11.17 -3.71 27.65
N GLU A 291 -10.83 -4.29 28.79
CA GLU A 291 -10.35 -5.66 28.94
C GLU A 291 -11.39 -6.67 28.47
N GLU A 292 -12.65 -6.53 28.89
CA GLU A 292 -13.74 -7.38 28.40
C GLU A 292 -13.93 -7.23 26.88
N MET A 293 -13.85 -6.01 26.36
CA MET A 293 -13.91 -5.75 24.92
C MET A 293 -12.75 -6.41 24.18
N LEU A 294 -11.52 -6.32 24.68
CA LEU A 294 -10.34 -6.94 24.10
C LEU A 294 -10.41 -8.47 24.18
N ARG A 295 -10.93 -9.05 25.27
CA ARG A 295 -11.23 -10.49 25.35
C ARG A 295 -12.23 -10.91 24.28
N LYS A 296 -13.33 -10.17 24.12
CA LYS A 296 -14.32 -10.44 23.07
C LYS A 296 -13.74 -10.28 21.66
N LEU A 297 -12.87 -9.28 21.46
CA LEU A 297 -12.18 -9.04 20.21
C LEU A 297 -11.21 -10.17 19.89
N LYS A 298 -10.44 -10.66 20.88
CA LYS A 298 -9.56 -11.82 20.77
C LYS A 298 -10.34 -13.07 20.36
N ILE A 299 -11.44 -13.35 21.04
CA ILE A 299 -12.32 -14.49 20.70
C ILE A 299 -12.87 -14.35 19.27
N ALA A 300 -13.34 -13.16 18.89
CA ALA A 300 -13.86 -12.92 17.54
C ALA A 300 -12.78 -13.04 16.46
N ALA A 301 -11.57 -12.54 16.72
CA ALA A 301 -10.43 -12.64 15.81
C ALA A 301 -9.98 -14.09 15.59
N ILE A 302 -9.89 -14.88 16.67
CA ILE A 302 -9.60 -16.32 16.61
C ILE A 302 -10.67 -17.06 15.78
N LYS A 303 -11.95 -16.72 15.98
CA LYS A 303 -13.08 -17.29 15.21
C LYS A 303 -13.17 -16.76 13.77
N GLY A 304 -12.40 -15.72 13.41
CA GLY A 304 -12.52 -15.05 12.12
C GLY A 304 -13.82 -14.26 11.92
N ASP A 305 -14.52 -13.90 12.99
CA ASP A 305 -15.78 -13.14 12.97
C ASP A 305 -15.52 -11.63 12.82
N ILE A 306 -15.24 -11.21 11.58
CA ILE A 306 -14.93 -9.82 11.24
C ILE A 306 -16.08 -8.87 11.55
N TYR A 307 -17.33 -9.33 11.45
CA TYR A 307 -18.48 -8.49 11.75
C TYR A 307 -18.47 -8.10 13.23
N THR A 308 -18.27 -9.07 14.12
CA THR A 308 -18.12 -8.82 15.55
C THR A 308 -16.89 -7.97 15.85
N CYS A 309 -15.74 -8.23 15.21
CA CYS A 309 -14.55 -7.39 15.38
C CYS A 309 -14.83 -5.92 15.00
N LYS A 310 -15.43 -5.67 13.83
CA LYS A 310 -15.81 -4.31 13.39
C LYS A 310 -16.86 -3.69 14.31
N LYS A 311 -17.83 -4.46 14.77
CA LYS A 311 -18.87 -4.01 15.70
C LYS A 311 -18.26 -3.59 17.05
N LEU A 312 -17.36 -4.39 17.61
CA LEU A 312 -16.66 -4.08 18.85
C LEU A 312 -15.75 -2.85 18.69
N ALA A 313 -14.95 -2.80 17.63
CA ALA A 313 -14.08 -1.66 17.35
C ALA A 313 -14.87 -0.35 17.12
N SER A 314 -16.01 -0.41 16.44
CA SER A 314 -16.86 0.76 16.16
C SER A 314 -17.75 1.17 17.34
N ALA A 315 -18.10 0.24 18.24
CA ALA A 315 -18.81 0.56 19.48
C ALA A 315 -18.01 1.54 20.36
N ASN A 316 -16.68 1.47 20.29
CA ASN A 316 -15.82 2.45 20.95
C ASN A 316 -15.91 3.83 20.28
N LYS A 317 -15.91 3.88 18.93
CA LYS A 317 -15.99 5.13 18.16
C LYS A 317 -17.29 5.93 18.38
N LYS A 318 -18.43 5.25 18.53
CA LYS A 318 -19.74 5.91 18.74
C LYS A 318 -19.87 6.62 20.09
N LYS A 319 -19.06 6.25 21.10
CA LYS A 319 -19.01 6.98 22.37
C LYS A 319 -18.15 8.24 22.28
N VAL A 320 -17.08 8.18 21.50
CA VAL A 320 -16.12 9.29 21.37
C VAL A 320 -16.66 10.40 20.47
N PHE A 321 -17.45 10.09 19.43
CA PHE A 321 -17.99 11.05 18.45
C PHE A 321 -19.46 11.42 18.65
N PHE A 322 -19.83 12.02 19.78
CA PHE A 322 -21.03 12.86 19.86
C PHE A 322 -20.61 14.33 19.87
N THR A 323 -20.60 14.95 18.69
CA THR A 323 -20.67 16.41 18.61
C THR A 323 -22.00 16.86 19.19
N PRO A 324 -22.03 17.92 20.03
CA PRO A 324 -23.30 18.52 20.38
C PRO A 324 -24.00 18.93 19.07
N PRO A 325 -25.33 18.79 18.95
CA PRO A 325 -26.04 19.48 17.89
C PRO A 325 -25.67 20.94 18.08
N SER A 326 -25.00 21.53 17.09
CA SER A 326 -24.80 22.97 17.09
C SER A 326 -26.18 23.56 17.29
N GLU A 327 -26.38 24.29 18.38
CA GLU A 327 -27.42 25.31 18.46
C GLU A 327 -27.06 26.38 17.43
N ARG A 328 -27.08 26.02 16.14
CA ARG A 328 -27.34 27.01 15.12
C ARG A 328 -28.73 27.49 15.47
N PRO A 329 -28.92 28.78 15.79
CA PRO A 329 -30.25 29.30 15.95
C PRO A 329 -30.98 28.91 14.67
N LYS A 330 -32.08 28.16 14.79
CA LYS A 330 -33.00 28.00 13.67
C LYS A 330 -33.31 29.44 13.24
N ARG A 331 -32.73 29.87 12.13
CA ARG A 331 -33.17 31.07 11.40
C ARG A 331 -34.64 30.78 11.11
N ARG A 332 -35.51 31.24 12.00
CA ARG A 332 -36.93 31.42 11.72
C ARG A 332 -36.93 32.36 10.53
N ARG A 333 -37.09 31.81 9.32
CA ARG A 333 -37.68 32.57 8.22
C ARG A 333 -39.05 32.98 8.73
N MET A 334 -39.16 34.22 9.21
CA MET A 334 -40.44 34.90 9.28
C MET A 334 -40.86 35.14 7.83
N SER A 335 -41.60 34.20 7.26
CA SER A 335 -42.51 34.53 6.17
C SER A 335 -43.81 34.95 6.83
N ALA A 336 -44.12 36.24 6.70
CA ALA A 336 -45.43 36.80 7.00
C ALA A 336 -46.48 36.11 6.14
N ILE A 337 -47.39 35.35 6.76
CA ILE A 337 -48.75 35.14 6.25
C ILE A 337 -49.68 35.20 7.46
N SER A 338 -50.48 36.26 7.47
CA SER A 338 -51.70 36.42 8.23
C SER A 338 -52.71 35.34 7.86
N ARG A 339 -53.29 34.67 8.87
CA ARG A 339 -54.74 34.46 8.99
C ARG A 339 -55.08 33.80 10.32
N ALA A 340 -56.10 34.38 10.94
CA ALA A 340 -56.73 33.95 12.16
C ALA A 340 -57.38 32.56 12.02
N SER A 341 -57.30 31.76 13.08
CA SER A 341 -58.43 30.98 13.58
C SER A 341 -58.11 30.43 14.97
N SER A 342 -59.02 30.74 15.88
CA SER A 342 -59.11 30.35 17.28
C SER A 342 -59.48 28.88 17.43
N VAL A 343 -58.59 28.07 18.01
CA VAL A 343 -58.93 26.81 18.71
C VAL A 343 -57.90 26.59 19.82
N PRO A 344 -58.30 26.36 21.10
CA PRO A 344 -57.37 25.99 22.16
C PRO A 344 -57.09 24.48 22.10
N ALA A 345 -55.83 24.09 21.91
CA ALA A 345 -55.39 22.70 22.03
C ALA A 345 -54.72 22.47 23.40
N PRO A 346 -54.85 21.26 23.98
CA PRO A 346 -54.58 21.02 25.40
C PRO A 346 -53.09 20.86 25.71
N ASN A 347 -52.75 21.21 26.94
CA ASN A 347 -51.44 21.02 27.59
C ASN A 347 -50.80 19.66 27.30
N PRO A 348 -49.59 19.61 26.71
CA PRO A 348 -48.74 18.43 26.83
C PRO A 348 -47.96 18.55 28.15
N GLY A 349 -48.24 17.63 29.07
CA GLY A 349 -47.52 17.50 30.34
C GLY A 349 -46.00 17.30 30.15
N PRO A 350 -45.20 17.54 31.20
CA PRO A 350 -43.75 17.59 31.09
C PRO A 350 -43.20 16.18 30.88
N THR A 351 -42.85 15.83 29.63
CA THR A 351 -42.07 14.62 29.37
C THR A 351 -40.64 14.81 29.88
N ASN A 352 -40.38 14.32 31.10
CA ASN A 352 -39.07 14.22 31.77
C ASN A 352 -38.02 13.36 31.02
N ARG A 353 -38.20 13.09 29.72
CA ARG A 353 -37.30 12.24 28.92
C ARG A 353 -36.08 12.99 28.37
N TRP A 354 -36.09 14.32 28.40
CA TRP A 354 -34.99 15.17 27.91
C TRP A 354 -33.93 15.52 28.96
N SER A 355 -34.26 15.47 30.26
CA SER A 355 -33.31 15.78 31.34
C SER A 355 -32.23 14.70 31.49
N ASN A 356 -32.58 13.42 31.32
CA ASN A 356 -31.61 12.32 31.40
C ASN A 356 -30.64 12.25 30.19
N ARG A 357 -30.98 12.83 29.03
CA ARG A 357 -30.06 12.90 27.87
C ARG A 357 -29.01 14.01 27.99
N LYS A 358 -29.22 15.04 28.82
CA LYS A 358 -28.20 16.07 29.05
C LYS A 358 -27.04 15.57 29.92
N LYS A 359 -27.29 14.66 30.88
CA LYS A 359 -26.22 14.11 31.75
C LYS A 359 -25.21 13.20 31.04
N MET A 360 -25.56 12.55 29.92
CA MET A 360 -24.60 11.72 29.17
C MET A 360 -23.74 12.50 28.16
N ARG A 361 -23.94 13.82 27.99
CA ARG A 361 -23.18 14.64 27.04
C ARG A 361 -21.90 15.28 27.60
N SER A 362 -21.58 15.10 28.89
CA SER A 362 -20.52 15.87 29.56
C SER A 362 -19.15 15.20 29.67
N SER A 363 -18.92 14.01 29.08
CA SER A 363 -17.63 13.32 29.24
C SER A 363 -16.50 13.89 28.37
N ARG A 364 -16.79 14.83 27.47
CA ARG A 364 -15.73 15.55 26.74
C ARG A 364 -15.30 16.75 27.55
N VAL A 365 -14.01 16.79 27.87
CA VAL A 365 -13.32 17.96 28.42
C VAL A 365 -13.58 19.14 27.50
N ARG A 366 -14.37 20.11 27.98
CA ARG A 366 -14.61 21.34 27.24
C ARG A 366 -13.39 22.23 27.46
N MET A 367 -12.46 22.20 26.51
CA MET A 367 -11.32 23.11 26.55
C MET A 367 -11.81 24.55 26.42
N PRO A 368 -11.27 25.49 27.20
CA PRO A 368 -11.56 26.91 27.05
C PRO A 368 -11.23 27.43 25.63
N GLU A 369 -11.92 28.49 25.21
CA GLU A 369 -11.84 29.03 23.84
C GLU A 369 -10.44 29.53 23.48
N PHE A 370 -9.61 29.92 24.46
CA PHE A 370 -8.27 30.43 24.19
C PHE A 370 -7.35 29.39 23.53
N TYR A 371 -7.56 28.08 23.70
CA TYR A 371 -6.78 27.08 22.95
C TYR A 371 -7.07 27.06 21.45
N VAL A 372 -8.17 27.67 21.02
CA VAL A 372 -8.51 27.82 19.61
C VAL A 372 -7.75 29.01 18.99
N ARG A 373 -7.30 29.98 19.80
CA ARG A 373 -6.58 31.18 19.36
C ARG A 373 -5.10 31.07 19.75
N LYS A 374 -4.20 31.14 18.77
CA LYS A 374 -2.80 30.66 18.87
C LYS A 374 -1.86 31.47 19.77
N ASP A 375 -2.32 32.55 20.40
CA ASP A 375 -1.42 33.66 20.68
C ASP A 375 -1.08 33.83 22.17
N ASN A 376 -1.79 33.16 23.09
CA ASN A 376 -1.54 33.28 24.53
C ASN A 376 -0.99 31.96 25.12
N GLY A 377 0.10 32.06 25.88
CA GLY A 377 0.69 30.95 26.63
C GLY A 377 -0.26 30.38 27.70
N ILE A 378 -0.05 29.13 28.10
CA ILE A 378 -0.86 28.46 29.13
C ILE A 378 -0.73 29.21 30.46
N LEU A 379 0.49 29.60 30.82
CA LEU A 379 0.79 30.31 32.06
C LEU A 379 0.07 31.65 32.13
N ASP A 380 0.15 32.44 31.07
CA ASP A 380 -0.49 33.77 30.96
C ASP A 380 -2.01 33.66 31.10
N TYR A 381 -2.60 32.67 30.44
CA TYR A 381 -4.04 32.42 30.53
C TYR A 381 -4.46 32.06 31.96
N VAL A 382 -3.72 31.16 32.63
CA VAL A 382 -4.02 30.74 34.00
C VAL A 382 -3.92 31.90 34.99
N LEU A 383 -2.95 32.79 34.81
CA LEU A 383 -2.80 33.98 35.63
C LEU A 383 -3.97 34.96 35.44
N ALA A 384 -4.46 35.12 34.21
CA ALA A 384 -5.57 36.01 33.88
C ALA A 384 -6.95 35.45 34.26
N ASN A 385 -7.13 34.12 34.31
CA ASN A 385 -8.45 33.47 34.40
C ASN A 385 -8.54 32.44 35.55
N TYR A 386 -8.00 32.77 36.72
CA TYR A 386 -7.89 31.84 37.85
C TYR A 386 -9.20 31.11 38.20
N ASN A 387 -10.33 31.83 38.34
CA ASN A 387 -11.61 31.23 38.72
C ASN A 387 -12.15 30.25 37.67
N GLU A 388 -11.94 30.54 36.38
CA GLU A 388 -12.33 29.63 35.30
C GLU A 388 -11.48 28.36 35.32
N VAL A 389 -10.17 28.51 35.51
CA VAL A 389 -9.24 27.38 35.60
C VAL A 389 -9.52 26.51 36.82
N ASP A 390 -9.77 27.09 37.99
CA ASP A 390 -10.09 26.32 39.20
C ASP A 390 -11.38 25.51 39.00
N SER A 391 -12.43 26.12 38.46
CA SER A 391 -13.66 25.41 38.09
C SER A 391 -13.38 24.28 37.08
N LEU A 392 -12.53 24.52 36.07
CA LEU A 392 -12.14 23.50 35.10
C LEU A 392 -11.39 22.34 35.76
N LEU A 393 -10.48 22.61 36.70
CA LEU A 393 -9.76 21.58 37.46
C LEU A 393 -10.71 20.74 38.31
N GLN A 394 -11.63 21.38 39.05
CA GLN A 394 -12.64 20.68 39.85
C GLN A 394 -13.53 19.79 38.98
N ASN A 395 -13.99 20.31 37.83
CA ASN A 395 -14.84 19.57 36.90
C ASN A 395 -14.14 18.38 36.24
N ASN A 396 -12.80 18.36 36.19
CA ASN A 396 -12.00 17.31 35.58
C ASN A 396 -11.14 16.52 36.58
N LYS A 397 -11.39 16.65 37.89
CA LYS A 397 -10.59 16.05 38.95
C LYS A 397 -10.34 14.56 38.74
N GLU A 398 -11.38 13.79 38.42
CA GLU A 398 -11.26 12.35 38.19
C GLU A 398 -10.35 12.02 36.98
N LEU A 399 -10.47 12.78 35.89
CA LEU A 399 -9.65 12.55 34.71
C LEU A 399 -8.17 12.93 34.95
N LEU A 400 -7.92 13.94 35.77
CA LEU A 400 -6.57 14.30 36.21
C LEU A 400 -5.97 13.20 37.10
N GLU A 401 -6.73 12.65 38.05
CA GLU A 401 -6.28 11.52 38.88
C GLU A 401 -5.97 10.28 38.03
N ARG A 402 -6.77 10.02 36.99
CA ARG A 402 -6.49 8.94 36.02
C ARG A 402 -5.25 9.21 35.19
N TYR A 403 -5.03 10.46 34.80
CA TYR A 403 -3.85 10.87 34.05
C TYR A 403 -2.58 10.70 34.87
N ASP A 404 -2.60 11.11 36.14
CA ASP A 404 -1.46 10.94 37.05
C ASP A 404 -1.13 9.45 37.29
N LYS A 405 -2.13 8.57 37.26
CA LYS A 405 -1.91 7.12 37.34
C LYS A 405 -1.17 6.56 36.11
N LEU A 406 -1.22 7.22 34.95
CA LEU A 406 -0.55 6.75 33.73
C LEU A 406 0.97 6.69 33.89
N TYR A 407 1.55 7.53 34.75
CA TYR A 407 2.99 7.57 35.00
C TYR A 407 3.53 6.29 35.67
N ASN A 408 2.65 5.50 36.29
CA ASN A 408 3.04 4.30 37.03
C ASN A 408 3.05 3.02 36.17
N PHE A 409 2.78 3.12 34.86
CA PHE A 409 2.77 1.97 33.97
C PHE A 409 4.15 1.76 33.33
N HIS A 410 4.64 0.52 33.36
CA HIS A 410 6.00 0.19 32.89
C HIS A 410 6.02 -0.53 31.55
N LYS A 411 4.85 -0.96 31.05
CA LYS A 411 4.74 -1.63 29.76
C LYS A 411 3.81 -0.87 28.82
N TYR A 412 4.15 -0.90 27.54
CA TYR A 412 3.30 -0.36 26.49
C TYR A 412 3.26 -1.37 25.35
N ILE A 413 2.19 -2.15 25.30
CA ILE A 413 2.01 -3.25 24.36
C ILE A 413 0.75 -2.98 23.54
N GLU A 414 0.93 -2.70 22.25
CA GLU A 414 -0.15 -2.51 21.30
C GLU A 414 -0.66 -3.86 20.77
N PRO A 415 -1.98 -4.06 20.65
CA PRO A 415 -2.54 -5.29 20.10
C PRO A 415 -2.63 -5.24 18.57
N LEU A 416 -1.50 -5.43 17.90
CA LEU A 416 -1.41 -5.36 16.44
C LEU A 416 -2.03 -6.59 15.75
N GLU A 417 -2.22 -7.69 16.47
CA GLU A 417 -2.80 -8.93 15.97
C GLU A 417 -4.27 -8.78 15.49
N TYR A 418 -4.94 -7.70 15.89
CA TYR A 418 -6.30 -7.41 15.44
C TYR A 418 -6.34 -6.63 14.11
N GLY A 419 -5.20 -6.25 13.54
CA GLY A 419 -5.10 -5.52 12.27
C GLY A 419 -5.99 -4.28 12.27
N PHE A 420 -6.83 -4.12 11.23
CA PHE A 420 -7.76 -2.98 11.16
C PHE A 420 -8.87 -2.96 12.22
N CYS A 421 -9.00 -4.01 13.02
CA CYS A 421 -9.94 -4.08 14.14
C CYS A 421 -9.32 -3.65 15.47
N THR A 422 -8.03 -3.32 15.50
CA THR A 422 -7.38 -2.77 16.69
C THR A 422 -8.14 -1.53 17.18
N PRO A 423 -8.58 -1.50 18.46
CA PRO A 423 -9.29 -0.36 19.01
C PRO A 423 -8.45 0.92 18.90
N LYS A 424 -9.08 2.03 18.50
CA LYS A 424 -8.41 3.32 18.39
C LYS A 424 -8.42 4.02 19.74
N LEU A 425 -7.25 4.49 20.17
CA LEU A 425 -7.10 5.36 21.34
C LEU A 425 -7.74 6.74 21.07
N ASP A 426 -8.39 7.31 22.08
CA ASP A 426 -8.92 8.67 22.02
C ASP A 426 -7.87 9.69 22.47
N PHE A 427 -6.86 9.88 21.62
CA PHE A 427 -5.78 10.82 21.89
C PHE A 427 -6.26 12.26 22.07
N SER A 428 -7.42 12.63 21.51
CA SER A 428 -7.95 13.99 21.64
C SER A 428 -8.32 14.32 23.09
N THR A 429 -8.95 13.38 23.81
CA THR A 429 -9.29 13.56 25.21
C THR A 429 -8.04 13.56 26.10
N ILE A 430 -7.09 12.68 25.81
CA ILE A 430 -5.81 12.61 26.54
C ILE A 430 -5.02 13.92 26.38
N GLN A 431 -4.94 14.45 25.16
CA GLN A 431 -4.29 15.74 24.89
C GLN A 431 -4.94 16.90 25.66
N ASN A 432 -6.27 16.91 25.72
CA ASN A 432 -7.01 17.93 26.43
C ASN A 432 -6.78 17.85 27.95
N ILE A 433 -6.72 16.64 28.52
CA ILE A 433 -6.40 16.49 29.94
C ILE A 433 -4.95 16.85 30.25
N GLN A 434 -3.99 16.52 29.38
CA GLN A 434 -2.60 16.99 29.56
C GLN A 434 -2.57 18.52 29.67
N LYS A 435 -3.28 19.24 28.82
CA LYS A 435 -3.37 20.70 28.89
C LYS A 435 -3.98 21.20 30.21
N VAL A 436 -5.05 20.56 30.69
CA VAL A 436 -5.63 20.85 32.01
C VAL A 436 -4.63 20.55 33.13
N LYS A 437 -3.83 19.49 33.01
CA LYS A 437 -2.74 19.16 33.93
C LYS A 437 -1.67 20.26 33.94
N LEU A 438 -1.28 20.79 32.78
CA LEU A 438 -0.33 21.91 32.70
C LEU A 438 -0.90 23.18 33.37
N MET A 439 -2.22 23.42 33.31
CA MET A 439 -2.83 24.51 34.09
C MET A 439 -2.74 24.29 35.60
N GLN A 440 -2.96 23.04 36.06
CA GLN A 440 -2.76 22.68 37.46
C GLN A 440 -1.32 23.00 37.89
N ILE A 441 -0.36 22.65 37.04
CA ILE A 441 1.07 22.91 37.28
C ILE A 441 1.38 24.41 37.28
N ALA A 442 0.75 25.21 36.41
CA ALA A 442 0.86 26.66 36.42
C ALA A 442 0.38 27.28 37.74
N LEU A 443 -0.69 26.75 38.34
CA LEU A 443 -1.17 27.20 39.65
C LEU A 443 -0.18 26.87 40.78
N ILE A 444 0.47 25.70 40.73
CA ILE A 444 1.52 25.31 41.68
C ILE A 444 2.71 26.28 41.57
N ALA A 445 3.14 26.61 40.34
CA ALA A 445 4.20 27.59 40.11
C ALA A 445 3.82 29.00 40.61
N LYS A 446 2.56 29.42 40.39
CA LYS A 446 2.02 30.70 40.88
C LYS A 446 2.09 30.81 42.42
N GLN A 447 1.94 29.70 43.14
CA GLN A 447 2.05 29.63 44.59
C GLN A 447 3.50 29.70 45.10
N GLY A 448 4.49 29.82 44.21
CA GLY A 448 5.91 29.87 44.55
C GLY A 448 6.59 28.51 44.59
N ASP A 449 5.86 27.40 44.40
CA ASP A 449 6.43 26.04 44.38
C ASP A 449 6.85 25.61 42.97
N LEU A 450 7.80 26.34 42.40
CA LEU A 450 8.33 26.06 41.06
C LEU A 450 9.01 24.67 40.98
N SER A 451 9.55 24.17 42.09
CA SER A 451 10.23 22.87 42.12
C SER A 451 9.24 21.73 41.90
N SER A 452 8.09 21.73 42.59
CA SER A 452 7.03 20.73 42.36
C SER A 452 6.42 20.85 40.97
N ALA A 453 6.31 22.08 40.45
CA ALA A 453 5.83 22.31 39.10
C ALA A 453 6.75 21.66 38.04
N LEU A 454 8.06 21.91 38.12
CA LEU A 454 9.04 21.32 37.20
C LEU A 454 9.12 19.80 37.32
N ASN A 455 9.08 19.24 38.53
CA ASN A 455 9.05 17.79 38.72
C ASN A 455 7.80 17.14 38.09
N SER A 456 6.66 17.83 38.15
CA SER A 456 5.42 17.34 37.52
C SER A 456 5.54 17.28 36.00
N ILE A 457 6.19 18.27 35.38
CA ILE A 457 6.46 18.28 33.93
C ILE A 457 7.50 17.22 33.57
N GLN A 458 8.53 17.02 34.40
CA GLN A 458 9.51 15.96 34.19
C GLN A 458 8.85 14.58 34.12
N ASN A 459 7.91 14.29 35.02
CA ASN A 459 7.18 13.02 35.01
C ASN A 459 6.34 12.85 33.73
N ASP A 460 5.67 13.91 33.27
CA ASP A 460 4.88 13.88 32.04
C ASP A 460 5.77 13.68 30.80
N ALA A 461 6.90 14.39 30.73
CA ALA A 461 7.87 14.25 29.65
C ALA A 461 8.49 12.84 29.61
N GLU A 462 8.86 12.25 30.76
CA GLU A 462 9.39 10.88 30.79
C GLU A 462 8.32 9.85 30.41
N PHE A 463 7.06 10.05 30.81
CA PHE A 463 5.96 9.19 30.36
C PHE A 463 5.81 9.23 28.83
N TRP A 464 5.77 10.40 28.21
CA TRP A 464 5.62 10.49 26.76
C TRP A 464 6.84 9.97 25.99
N ARG A 465 8.06 10.11 26.53
CA ARG A 465 9.24 9.43 25.98
C ARG A 465 9.12 7.91 26.09
N PHE A 466 8.64 7.41 27.23
CA PHE A 466 8.34 6.00 27.41
C PHE A 466 7.35 5.48 26.35
N ILE A 467 6.28 6.22 26.06
CA ILE A 467 5.34 5.88 24.97
C ILE A 467 6.05 5.90 23.61
N SER A 468 6.83 6.95 23.30
CA SER A 468 7.54 7.08 22.02
C SER A 468 8.49 5.91 21.72
N ARG A 469 9.24 5.45 22.73
CA ARG A 469 10.21 4.34 22.61
C ARG A 469 9.56 2.98 22.37
N ASN A 470 8.36 2.80 22.91
CA ASN A 470 7.66 1.52 22.95
C ASN A 470 6.50 1.44 21.95
N ALA A 471 6.08 2.57 21.37
CA ALA A 471 5.07 2.60 20.32
C ALA A 471 5.48 1.73 19.13
N LYS A 472 4.58 0.82 18.76
CA LYS A 472 4.70 -0.04 17.58
C LYS A 472 3.90 0.48 16.40
N THR A 473 3.10 1.53 16.57
CA THR A 473 2.43 2.21 15.45
C THR A 473 2.83 3.68 15.36
N LEU A 474 2.62 4.29 14.19
CA LEU A 474 3.00 5.69 13.96
C LEU A 474 2.15 6.65 14.78
N LEU A 475 0.86 6.35 14.94
CA LEU A 475 -0.08 7.27 15.56
C LEU A 475 0.29 7.61 17.03
N PRO A 476 0.48 6.63 17.94
CA PRO A 476 0.90 6.94 19.32
C PRO A 476 2.26 7.64 19.39
N LYS A 477 3.18 7.29 18.48
CA LYS A 477 4.50 7.92 18.41
C LYS A 477 4.39 9.40 18.06
N LEU A 478 3.62 9.75 17.03
CA LEU A 478 3.38 11.15 16.64
C LEU A 478 2.65 11.94 17.75
N TYR A 479 1.68 11.31 18.43
CA TYR A 479 1.02 11.96 19.56
C TYR A 479 1.97 12.22 20.72
N SER A 480 2.85 11.27 21.05
CA SER A 480 3.85 11.47 22.10
C SER A 480 4.77 12.66 21.81
N TYR A 481 5.21 12.83 20.56
CA TYR A 481 5.98 14.03 20.16
C TYR A 481 5.17 15.32 20.27
N SER A 482 3.88 15.29 19.93
CA SER A 482 3.01 16.45 20.10
C SER A 482 2.85 16.83 21.58
N MET A 483 2.78 15.84 22.48
CA MET A 483 2.67 16.08 23.92
C MET A 483 3.98 16.64 24.48
N LEU A 484 5.12 16.02 24.13
CA LEU A 484 6.45 16.50 24.51
C LEU A 484 6.73 17.93 24.05
N ASN A 485 6.31 18.29 22.83
CA ASN A 485 6.42 19.66 22.35
C ASN A 485 5.54 20.64 23.15
N THR A 486 4.41 20.19 23.68
CA THR A 486 3.57 21.00 24.58
C THR A 486 4.29 21.22 25.92
N ASP A 487 4.92 20.18 26.46
CA ASP A 487 5.71 20.26 27.71
C ASP A 487 6.90 21.20 27.56
N ILE A 488 7.66 21.08 26.47
CA ILE A 488 8.83 21.94 26.18
C ILE A 488 8.42 23.42 26.10
N ARG A 489 7.31 23.72 25.41
CA ARG A 489 6.79 25.10 25.33
C ARG A 489 6.40 25.62 26.70
N PHE A 490 5.73 24.80 27.50
CA PHE A 490 5.31 25.20 28.84
C PHE A 490 6.49 25.39 29.80
N VAL A 491 7.55 24.59 29.68
CA VAL A 491 8.82 24.84 30.40
C VAL A 491 9.43 26.17 29.99
N ALA A 492 9.46 26.49 28.70
CA ALA A 492 9.96 27.78 28.24
C ALA A 492 9.16 28.96 28.83
N GLU A 493 7.82 28.83 28.91
CA GLU A 493 6.97 29.82 29.58
C GLU A 493 7.38 30.00 31.06
N LEU A 494 7.54 28.91 31.82
CA LEU A 494 7.98 28.97 33.22
C LEU A 494 9.37 29.61 33.38
N CYS A 495 10.34 29.20 32.56
CA CYS A 495 11.71 29.72 32.59
C CYS A 495 11.78 31.22 32.25
N SER A 496 10.85 31.73 31.43
CA SER A 496 10.81 33.16 31.08
C SER A 496 10.26 34.05 32.18
N ARG A 497 9.46 33.49 33.11
CA ARG A 497 8.83 34.25 34.21
C ARG A 497 9.50 34.08 35.57
N HIS A 498 10.33 33.06 35.75
CA HIS A 498 10.92 32.73 37.05
C HIS A 498 12.44 32.59 36.98
N ASN A 499 13.13 33.11 38.00
CA ASN A 499 14.57 32.87 38.19
C ASN A 499 14.78 31.45 38.73
N LEU A 500 15.44 30.61 37.94
CA LEU A 500 15.73 29.22 38.32
C LEU A 500 16.93 29.14 39.25
N ASN A 501 16.82 28.39 40.34
CA ASN A 501 17.98 27.96 41.12
C ASN A 501 18.70 26.78 40.43
N SER A 502 19.90 26.43 40.88
CA SER A 502 20.72 25.39 40.24
C SER A 502 20.06 24.00 40.21
N LYS A 503 19.21 23.66 41.18
CA LYS A 503 18.47 22.38 41.19
C LYS A 503 17.35 22.38 40.14
N GLN A 504 16.65 23.50 40.00
CA GLN A 504 15.61 23.70 39.00
C GLN A 504 16.18 23.72 37.59
N GLN A 505 17.35 24.36 37.39
CA GLN A 505 18.08 24.32 36.11
C GLN A 505 18.40 22.88 35.68
N LYS A 506 18.94 22.05 36.59
CA LYS A 506 19.17 20.62 36.31
C LYS A 506 17.90 19.87 35.94
N THR A 507 16.77 20.21 36.57
CA THR A 507 15.47 19.60 36.26
C THR A 507 15.02 19.98 34.84
N VAL A 508 15.17 21.25 34.46
CA VAL A 508 14.91 21.74 33.10
C VAL A 508 15.82 21.07 32.08
N GLU A 509 17.10 20.89 32.37
CA GLU A 509 18.05 20.17 31.50
C GLU A 509 17.60 18.71 31.25
N ILE A 510 17.08 18.04 32.28
CA ILE A 510 16.54 16.68 32.15
C ILE A 510 15.30 16.67 31.24
N ILE A 511 14.37 17.61 31.41
CA ILE A 511 13.16 17.70 30.57
C ILE A 511 13.55 17.96 29.11
N LEU A 512 14.47 18.90 28.89
CA LEU A 512 14.92 19.36 27.58
C LEU A 512 16.01 18.48 26.95
N ARG A 513 16.37 17.35 27.57
CA ARG A 513 17.41 16.47 27.04
C ARG A 513 17.11 16.11 25.57
N PRO A 514 18.11 16.03 24.68
CA PRO A 514 17.86 15.59 23.30
C PRO A 514 17.16 14.23 23.26
N PHE A 515 16.38 14.00 22.20
CA PHE A 515 15.80 12.68 21.95
C PHE A 515 16.92 11.68 21.63
N ASP A 516 16.90 10.53 22.32
CA ASP A 516 17.83 9.46 22.03
C ASP A 516 17.43 8.69 20.75
N GLN A 517 18.25 7.71 20.33
CA GLN A 517 17.95 6.91 19.13
C GLN A 517 16.66 6.10 19.27
N ASN A 518 16.30 5.67 20.49
CA ASN A 518 15.07 4.91 20.73
C ASN A 518 13.84 5.82 20.67
N ASP A 519 13.98 7.05 21.18
CA ASP A 519 12.96 8.09 21.10
C ASP A 519 12.65 8.43 19.64
N THR A 520 13.67 8.65 18.81
CA THR A 520 13.54 9.11 17.41
C THR A 520 13.27 8.01 16.38
N SER A 521 13.68 6.77 16.66
CA SER A 521 13.57 5.68 15.68
C SER A 521 12.12 5.37 15.30
N LEU A 522 11.79 5.52 14.02
CA LEU A 522 10.50 5.11 13.48
C LEU A 522 10.43 3.62 13.15
N THR A 523 11.53 2.87 13.30
CA THR A 523 11.63 1.48 12.84
C THR A 523 10.55 0.59 13.45
N LYS A 524 10.35 0.64 14.78
CA LYS A 524 9.29 -0.14 15.45
C LYS A 524 7.89 0.26 15.00
N ALA A 525 7.67 1.56 14.80
CA ALA A 525 6.38 2.10 14.37
C ALA A 525 6.03 1.66 12.94
N LEU A 526 6.99 1.77 12.02
CA LEU A 526 6.85 1.32 10.63
C LEU A 526 6.67 -0.20 10.55
N HIS A 527 7.37 -0.96 11.41
CA HIS A 527 7.19 -2.41 11.53
C HIS A 527 5.76 -2.75 11.92
N GLY A 528 5.21 -2.10 12.95
CA GLY A 528 3.84 -2.39 13.35
C GLY A 528 2.78 -1.89 12.36
N GLU A 529 3.01 -0.81 11.60
CA GLU A 529 2.12 -0.43 10.48
C GLU A 529 2.09 -1.49 9.37
N ALA A 530 3.26 -2.03 9.00
CA ALA A 530 3.34 -3.14 8.06
C ALA A 530 2.63 -4.39 8.60
N TYR A 531 2.84 -4.71 9.89
CA TYR A 531 2.18 -5.82 10.56
C TYR A 531 0.66 -5.65 10.59
N LEU A 532 0.15 -4.47 10.95
CA LEU A 532 -1.27 -4.12 10.89
C LEU A 532 -1.83 -4.28 9.48
N GLY A 533 -1.07 -3.85 8.45
CA GLY A 533 -1.43 -4.00 7.05
C GLY A 533 -1.57 -5.47 6.64
N MET A 534 -0.61 -6.31 7.04
CA MET A 534 -0.63 -7.76 6.76
C MET A 534 -1.85 -8.44 7.40
N PHE A 535 -2.11 -8.22 8.70
CA PHE A 535 -3.29 -8.77 9.39
C PHE A 535 -4.62 -8.16 8.88
N GLY A 536 -4.57 -6.90 8.46
CA GLY A 536 -5.70 -6.20 7.87
C GLY A 536 -6.15 -6.82 6.54
N ILE A 537 -5.21 -7.18 5.67
CA ILE A 537 -5.50 -7.87 4.40
C ILE A 537 -6.19 -9.22 4.64
N ASP A 538 -5.72 -10.00 5.62
CA ASP A 538 -6.32 -11.29 5.96
C ASP A 538 -7.76 -11.16 6.46
N SER A 539 -7.98 -10.14 7.29
CA SER A 539 -9.30 -9.78 7.81
C SER A 539 -10.25 -9.32 6.70
N CYS A 540 -9.76 -8.63 5.67
CA CYS A 540 -10.61 -8.24 4.53
C CYS A 540 -11.04 -9.43 3.66
N ARG A 541 -10.18 -10.44 3.48
CA ARG A 541 -10.48 -11.61 2.62
C ARG A 541 -11.49 -12.58 3.24
N ARG A 542 -11.42 -12.82 4.54
CA ARG A 542 -12.38 -13.67 5.27
C ARG A 542 -13.80 -13.09 5.24
N SER A 543 -13.92 -11.79 5.01
CA SER A 543 -15.18 -11.09 4.77
C SER A 543 -15.68 -11.46 3.36
N LYS A 544 -16.52 -12.48 3.27
CA LYS A 544 -17.12 -13.05 2.04
C LYS A 544 -18.01 -12.08 1.23
N THR A 545 -17.92 -10.77 1.44
CA THR A 545 -18.74 -9.80 0.71
C THR A 545 -18.33 -9.72 -0.76
N LYS A 546 -19.34 -9.78 -1.63
CA LYS A 546 -19.31 -9.88 -3.10
C LYS A 546 -18.18 -9.08 -3.77
N TRP A 547 -17.50 -9.70 -4.73
CA TRP A 547 -16.62 -9.09 -5.75
C TRP A 547 -15.72 -7.97 -5.24
N SER A 548 -15.01 -8.22 -4.14
CA SER A 548 -13.95 -7.34 -3.69
C SER A 548 -12.72 -7.47 -4.61
N PRO A 549 -12.04 -6.35 -4.97
CA PRO A 549 -10.79 -6.36 -5.75
C PRO A 549 -9.65 -7.18 -5.11
N THR A 550 -9.87 -7.72 -3.92
CA THR A 550 -9.01 -8.73 -3.26
C THR A 550 -8.71 -9.95 -4.12
N ILE A 551 -9.48 -10.29 -5.16
CA ILE A 551 -9.14 -11.39 -6.09
C ILE A 551 -7.80 -11.13 -6.81
N LEU A 552 -7.44 -9.87 -7.02
CA LEU A 552 -6.17 -9.47 -7.64
C LEU A 552 -5.02 -9.35 -6.62
N ILE A 553 -5.33 -9.32 -5.31
CA ILE A 553 -4.31 -9.23 -4.26
C ILE A 553 -3.80 -10.65 -3.96
N LYS A 554 -2.59 -10.93 -4.43
CA LYS A 554 -1.84 -12.15 -4.11
C LYS A 554 -1.33 -12.08 -2.70
N GLN A 555 -1.86 -12.88 -1.79
CA GLN A 555 -1.70 -12.69 -0.36
C GLN A 555 -0.24 -12.90 0.04
N ASN A 556 0.36 -14.00 -0.40
CA ASN A 556 1.73 -14.31 -0.08
C ASN A 556 2.67 -13.36 -0.82
N ALA A 557 2.42 -13.05 -2.10
CA ALA A 557 3.25 -12.08 -2.82
C ALA A 557 3.20 -10.69 -2.18
N THR A 558 2.02 -10.25 -1.74
CA THR A 558 1.82 -8.95 -1.08
C THR A 558 2.52 -8.93 0.28
N ARG A 559 2.37 -9.98 1.09
CA ARG A 559 3.08 -10.12 2.37
C ARG A 559 4.60 -10.16 2.19
N ASN A 560 5.08 -10.98 1.25
CA ASN A 560 6.50 -11.08 0.89
C ASN A 560 7.06 -9.72 0.49
N ARG A 561 6.29 -8.95 -0.30
CA ARG A 561 6.67 -7.61 -0.74
C ARG A 561 6.67 -6.59 0.40
N PHE A 562 5.66 -6.60 1.27
CA PHE A 562 5.65 -5.75 2.46
C PHE A 562 6.83 -6.06 3.37
N PHE A 563 7.14 -7.34 3.56
CA PHE A 563 8.26 -7.78 4.37
C PHE A 563 9.62 -7.47 3.73
N SER A 564 9.77 -7.58 2.41
CA SER A 564 11.03 -7.25 1.74
C SER A 564 11.29 -5.75 1.68
N LEU A 565 10.23 -4.92 1.57
CA LEU A 565 10.32 -3.47 1.74
C LEU A 565 10.66 -3.11 3.19
N TYR A 566 10.27 -3.93 4.17
CA TYR A 566 10.60 -3.78 5.59
C TYR A 566 12.08 -4.09 5.90
N GLN A 567 12.67 -5.09 5.24
CA GLN A 567 14.09 -5.45 5.47
C GLN A 567 15.10 -4.44 4.92
N LYS A 568 14.66 -3.56 4.01
CA LYS A 568 15.48 -2.52 3.37
C LYS A 568 15.30 -1.20 4.10
#